data_AF-A0A2X1MXZ4-F1
#
_entry.id   AF-A0A2X1MXZ4-F1
#
_cell.length_a   1.000
_cell.length_b   1.000
_cell.length_c   1.000
_cell.angle_alpha   90.00
_cell.angle_beta   90.00
_cell.angle_gamma   90.00
#
_symmetry.space_group_name_H-M   'P 1'
#
loop_
_entity.id
_entity.type
_entity.pdbx_description
1 polymer ?
#
loop_
_entity_poly.entity_id
_entity_poly.type
_entity_poly.pdbx_seq_one_letter_code
_entity_poly.pdbx_strand_id
1 'polypeptide(L)'
;MKTIVYNVNDDTLDGNDTIVSVASCTTNCLAPMAKALHDSFGIEVGTMTTIHAYTGTQSLVDGPRGKDLRASRAAAENIIPHTTGAAKAIGLVIPELSCKLKGHAQRVPVKTGSVTELVSILGKK
;
A
#
# COMPACT_ATOMS: atom_id res chain seq x y z
N MET A 1 -8.98 15.25 -5.31
CA MET A 1 -7.57 15.51 -4.96
C MET A 1 -6.71 14.53 -5.73
N LYS A 2 -5.76 15.04 -6.53
CA LYS A 2 -4.87 14.21 -7.36
C LYS A 2 -3.90 13.45 -6.44
N THR A 3 -3.69 12.16 -6.73
CA THR A 3 -2.73 11.31 -6.01
C THR A 3 -1.53 11.08 -6.90
N ILE A 4 -0.33 11.37 -6.39
CA ILE A 4 0.91 11.34 -7.15
C ILE A 4 1.89 10.39 -6.47
N VAL A 5 2.51 9.54 -7.27
CA VAL A 5 3.69 8.76 -6.91
C VAL A 5 4.81 9.14 -7.87
N TYR A 6 5.95 9.52 -7.30
CA TYR A 6 7.13 9.92 -8.05
C TYR A 6 7.68 8.75 -8.90
N ASN A 7 8.11 9.05 -10.13
CA ASN A 7 8.51 8.11 -11.17
C ASN A 7 7.41 7.13 -11.62
N VAL A 8 6.14 7.43 -11.34
CA VAL A 8 5.00 6.61 -11.78
C VAL A 8 3.99 7.45 -12.56
N ASN A 9 3.55 8.57 -11.99
CA ASN A 9 2.58 9.47 -12.62
C ASN A 9 2.81 10.95 -12.25
N ASP A 10 4.01 11.32 -11.82
CA ASP A 10 4.36 12.70 -11.46
C ASP A 10 4.38 13.66 -12.66
N ASP A 11 4.48 13.13 -13.87
CA ASP A 11 4.27 13.85 -15.13
C ASP A 11 2.84 14.36 -15.30
N THR A 12 1.88 13.83 -14.54
CA THR A 12 0.48 14.29 -14.56
C THR A 12 0.24 15.56 -13.75
N LEU A 13 1.24 16.07 -13.03
CA LEU A 13 1.16 17.32 -12.29
C LEU A 13 1.15 18.53 -13.23
N ASP A 14 0.28 19.49 -12.96
CA ASP A 14 0.23 20.76 -13.68
C ASP A 14 0.11 21.97 -12.73
N GLY A 15 0.27 23.18 -13.28
CA GLY A 15 0.29 24.41 -12.49
C GLY A 15 -1.02 24.74 -11.75
N ASN A 16 -2.12 24.04 -12.03
CA ASN A 16 -3.40 24.21 -11.33
C ASN A 16 -3.54 23.30 -10.11
N ASP A 17 -2.63 22.34 -9.90
CA ASP A 17 -2.68 21.42 -8.76
C ASP A 17 -2.25 22.10 -7.45
N THR A 18 -3.18 22.78 -6.78
CA THR A 18 -2.90 23.45 -5.49
C THR A 18 -2.78 22.47 -4.30
N ILE A 19 -3.52 21.35 -4.35
CA ILE A 19 -3.54 20.35 -3.28
C ILE A 19 -3.44 18.95 -3.88
N VAL A 20 -2.39 18.23 -3.48
CA VAL A 20 -2.10 16.87 -3.94
C VAL A 20 -1.83 15.93 -2.77
N SER A 21 -2.05 14.63 -2.99
CA SER A 21 -1.63 13.57 -2.08
C SER A 21 -0.41 12.87 -2.64
N VAL A 22 0.64 12.72 -1.84
CA VAL A 22 1.83 11.91 -2.17
C VAL A 22 1.61 10.40 -1.92
N ALA A 23 0.35 9.98 -1.85
CA ALA A 23 -0.08 8.64 -1.47
C ALA A 23 0.48 8.20 -0.10
N SER A 24 0.55 6.88 0.12
CA SER A 24 1.09 6.27 1.33
C SER A 24 2.48 5.67 1.09
N CYS A 25 3.23 5.37 2.15
CA CYS A 25 4.51 4.65 2.05
C CYS A 25 4.36 3.31 1.30
N THR A 26 3.31 2.53 1.59
CA THR A 26 3.05 1.26 0.90
C THR A 26 2.67 1.47 -0.57
N THR A 27 1.90 2.52 -0.90
CA THR A 27 1.59 2.84 -2.30
C THR A 27 2.85 3.20 -3.09
N ASN A 28 3.73 4.02 -2.50
CA ASN A 28 5.01 4.39 -3.11
C ASN A 28 5.97 3.19 -3.27
N CYS A 29 5.89 2.20 -2.38
CA CYS A 29 6.64 0.95 -2.53
C CYS A 29 6.05 0.06 -3.64
N LEU A 30 4.72 -0.08 -3.69
CA LEU A 30 4.04 -0.98 -4.62
C LEU A 30 4.00 -0.45 -6.06
N ALA A 31 3.75 0.85 -6.26
CA ALA A 31 3.45 1.39 -7.57
C ALA A 31 4.60 1.27 -8.60
N PRO A 32 5.88 1.55 -8.26
CA PRO A 32 6.98 1.33 -9.19
C PRO A 32 7.14 -0.14 -9.60
N MET A 33 6.99 -1.07 -8.65
CA MET A 33 7.05 -2.52 -8.93
C MET A 33 5.91 -2.94 -9.86
N ALA A 34 4.68 -2.49 -9.55
CA ALA A 34 3.49 -2.80 -10.34
C ALA A 34 3.58 -2.20 -11.75
N LYS A 35 4.09 -0.97 -11.88
CA LYS A 35 4.32 -0.31 -13.17
C LYS A 35 5.33 -1.09 -14.01
N ALA A 36 6.50 -1.39 -13.46
CA ALA A 36 7.54 -2.12 -14.18
C ALA A 36 7.05 -3.50 -14.68
N LEU A 37 6.34 -4.24 -13.82
CA LEU A 37 5.76 -5.53 -14.20
C LEU A 37 4.63 -5.39 -15.23
N HIS A 38 3.76 -4.40 -15.08
CA HIS A 38 2.66 -4.18 -16.02
C HIS A 38 3.15 -3.74 -17.39
N ASP A 39 4.07 -2.78 -17.45
CA ASP A 39 4.63 -2.27 -18.70
C ASP A 39 5.37 -3.38 -19.48
N SER A 40 6.06 -4.28 -18.76
CA SER A 40 6.84 -5.37 -19.38
C SER A 40 6.00 -6.59 -19.75
N PHE A 41 5.11 -7.04 -18.86
CA PHE A 41 4.46 -8.35 -18.99
C PHE A 41 2.92 -8.28 -18.98
N GLY A 42 2.36 -7.14 -18.57
CA GLY A 42 0.93 -6.97 -18.33
C GLY A 42 0.46 -7.74 -17.09
N ILE A 43 0.02 -7.02 -16.07
CA ILE A 43 -0.67 -7.64 -14.91
C ILE A 43 -2.15 -7.89 -15.23
N GLU A 44 -2.61 -9.12 -15.06
CA GLU A 44 -4.01 -9.52 -15.19
C GLU A 44 -4.76 -9.34 -13.87
N VAL A 45 -4.20 -9.89 -12.79
CA VAL A 45 -4.73 -9.81 -11.43
C VAL A 45 -3.59 -10.04 -10.43
N GLY A 46 -3.70 -9.49 -9.23
CA GLY A 46 -2.72 -9.72 -8.18
C GLY A 46 -3.19 -9.40 -6.78
N THR A 47 -2.47 -9.93 -5.81
CA THR A 47 -2.62 -9.64 -4.40
C THR A 47 -1.34 -9.06 -3.84
N MET A 48 -1.47 -8.16 -2.87
CA MET A 48 -0.35 -7.57 -2.16
C MET A 48 -0.49 -7.80 -0.66
N THR A 49 0.63 -8.16 -0.04
CA THR A 49 0.78 -8.16 1.41
C THR A 49 1.89 -7.19 1.78
N THR A 50 1.64 -6.28 2.71
CA THR A 50 2.72 -5.50 3.32
C THR A 50 2.99 -6.00 4.73
N ILE A 51 4.23 -6.43 4.98
CA ILE A 51 4.72 -6.69 6.33
C ILE A 51 5.30 -5.37 6.81
N HIS A 52 4.56 -4.71 7.68
CA HIS A 52 4.76 -3.32 8.00
C HIS A 52 5.16 -3.13 9.45
N ALA A 53 6.16 -2.28 9.70
CA ALA A 53 6.47 -1.79 11.05
C ALA A 53 5.21 -1.24 11.74
N TYR A 54 5.15 -1.37 13.06
CA TYR A 54 4.09 -0.67 13.78
C TYR A 54 4.30 0.85 13.73
N THR A 55 3.22 1.61 13.87
CA THR A 55 3.26 3.08 13.80
C THR A 55 2.75 3.72 15.08
N GLY A 56 2.81 5.05 15.18
CA GLY A 56 2.26 5.80 16.31
C GLY A 56 0.74 5.67 16.50
N THR A 57 0.02 5.12 15.50
CA THR A 57 -1.41 4.79 15.64
C THR A 57 -1.65 3.47 16.36
N GLN A 58 -0.60 2.72 16.73
CA GLN A 58 -0.66 1.46 17.49
C GLN A 58 -0.23 1.65 18.96
N SER A 59 -0.49 0.65 19.83
CA SER A 59 -0.46 0.78 21.30
C SER A 59 0.64 -0.10 21.84
N LEU A 60 1.28 0.34 22.91
CA LEU A 60 2.30 -0.48 23.58
C LEU A 60 1.68 -1.58 24.43
N VAL A 61 0.47 -1.37 24.94
CA VAL A 61 -0.27 -2.32 25.79
C VAL A 61 -1.65 -2.60 25.22
N ASP A 62 -2.22 -3.75 25.59
CA ASP A 62 -3.59 -4.10 25.24
C ASP A 62 -4.58 -3.07 25.84
N GLY A 63 -5.54 -2.60 25.04
CA GLY A 63 -6.50 -1.61 25.48
C GLY A 63 -7.49 -1.20 24.40
N PRO A 64 -8.66 -0.65 24.79
CA PRO A 64 -9.74 -0.34 23.85
C PRO A 64 -9.31 0.68 22.81
N ARG A 65 -9.43 0.33 21.53
CA ARG A 65 -9.05 1.22 20.44
C ARG A 65 -9.99 1.19 19.24
N GLY A 66 -11.09 1.93 19.38
CA GLY A 66 -12.11 2.03 18.34
C GLY A 66 -12.78 0.69 18.07
N LYS A 67 -13.31 0.54 16.84
CA LYS A 67 -14.10 -0.64 16.46
C LYS A 67 -13.24 -1.84 16.02
N ASP A 68 -12.00 -1.60 15.61
CA ASP A 68 -11.10 -2.67 15.19
C ASP A 68 -10.43 -3.30 16.41
N LEU A 69 -10.98 -4.44 16.85
CA LEU A 69 -10.47 -5.18 18.01
C LEU A 69 -9.03 -5.67 17.81
N ARG A 70 -8.55 -5.80 16.56
CA ARG A 70 -7.16 -6.21 16.29
C ARG A 70 -6.19 -5.09 16.68
N ALA A 71 -6.56 -3.84 16.44
CA ALA A 71 -5.77 -2.65 16.79
C ALA A 71 -5.72 -2.37 18.31
N SER A 72 -6.54 -3.08 19.10
CA SER A 72 -6.54 -3.04 20.56
C SER A 72 -5.42 -3.88 21.20
N ARG A 73 -4.62 -4.61 20.42
CA ARG A 73 -3.52 -5.45 20.91
C ARG A 73 -2.19 -4.72 20.92
N ALA A 74 -1.31 -5.11 21.85
CA ALA A 74 0.04 -4.58 22.02
C ALA A 74 0.89 -4.79 20.76
N ALA A 75 1.32 -3.69 20.16
CA ALA A 75 1.96 -3.64 18.84
C ALA A 75 3.35 -4.30 18.83
N ALA A 76 4.09 -4.17 19.93
CA ALA A 76 5.44 -4.70 20.08
C ALA A 76 5.48 -6.20 20.42
N GLU A 77 4.32 -6.84 20.62
CA GLU A 77 4.21 -8.23 21.09
C GLU A 77 3.34 -9.09 20.16
N ASN A 78 2.83 -8.53 19.06
CA ASN A 78 1.89 -9.22 18.17
C ASN A 78 2.19 -8.97 16.69
N ILE A 79 1.83 -9.96 15.87
CA ILE A 79 1.55 -9.74 14.45
C ILE A 79 0.07 -9.39 14.32
N ILE A 80 -0.23 -8.16 13.91
CA ILE A 80 -1.61 -7.64 13.87
C ILE A 80 -2.05 -7.48 12.41
N PRO A 81 -3.00 -8.30 11.93
CA PRO A 81 -3.56 -8.14 10.60
C PRO A 81 -4.34 -6.82 10.49
N HIS A 82 -4.11 -6.07 9.43
CA HIS A 82 -4.69 -4.74 9.22
C HIS A 82 -5.13 -4.59 7.76
N THR A 83 -6.23 -3.86 7.52
CA THR A 83 -6.66 -3.54 6.15
C THR A 83 -5.78 -2.44 5.56
N THR A 84 -5.61 -2.39 4.24
CA THR A 84 -4.86 -1.29 3.61
C THR A 84 -5.54 -0.84 2.32
N GLY A 85 -5.55 0.47 2.10
CA GLY A 85 -5.99 1.06 0.85
C GLY A 85 -4.93 1.04 -0.25
N ALA A 86 -3.69 0.66 0.05
CA ALA A 86 -2.56 0.84 -0.86
C ALA A 86 -2.72 0.13 -2.20
N ALA A 87 -3.17 -1.13 -2.22
CA ALA A 87 -3.44 -1.87 -3.46
C ALA A 87 -4.57 -1.22 -4.28
N LYS A 88 -5.62 -0.74 -3.62
CA LYS A 88 -6.73 -0.04 -4.29
C LYS A 88 -6.28 1.32 -4.86
N ALA A 89 -5.37 2.01 -4.17
CA ALA A 89 -4.82 3.29 -4.60
C ALA A 89 -3.95 3.17 -5.86
N ILE A 90 -3.48 1.97 -6.22
CA ILE A 90 -2.74 1.76 -7.48
C ILE A 90 -3.57 2.17 -8.69
N GLY A 91 -4.88 1.89 -8.71
CA GLY A 91 -5.74 2.33 -9.80
C GLY A 91 -5.87 3.85 -9.96
N LEU A 92 -5.46 4.65 -8.96
CA LEU A 92 -5.44 6.11 -9.04
C LEU A 92 -4.17 6.64 -9.71
N VAL A 93 -3.08 5.86 -9.69
CA VAL A 93 -1.75 6.25 -10.21
C VAL A 93 -1.34 5.46 -11.45
N ILE A 94 -1.91 4.27 -11.65
CA ILE A 94 -1.75 3.43 -12.85
C ILE A 94 -3.17 2.96 -13.24
N PRO A 95 -3.91 3.75 -14.03
CA PRO A 95 -5.32 3.49 -14.34
C PRO A 95 -5.60 2.11 -14.95
N GLU A 96 -4.66 1.55 -15.71
CA GLU A 96 -4.73 0.22 -16.35
C GLU A 96 -4.75 -0.93 -15.34
N LEU A 97 -4.36 -0.66 -14.10
CA LEU A 97 -4.38 -1.57 -12.95
C LEU A 97 -5.58 -1.36 -12.03
N SER A 98 -6.50 -0.46 -12.40
CA SER A 98 -7.72 -0.24 -11.62
C SER A 98 -8.50 -1.54 -11.44
N CYS A 99 -8.90 -1.82 -10.19
CA CYS A 99 -9.59 -3.03 -9.76
C CYS A 99 -8.84 -4.37 -9.94
N LYS A 100 -7.59 -4.39 -10.45
CA LYS A 100 -6.81 -5.62 -10.64
C LYS A 100 -6.04 -6.07 -9.39
N LEU A 101 -5.72 -5.13 -8.49
CA LEU A 101 -4.95 -5.41 -7.29
C LEU A 101 -5.78 -5.27 -6.02
N LYS A 102 -5.63 -6.24 -5.11
CA LYS A 102 -6.15 -6.20 -3.74
C LYS A 102 -5.02 -6.46 -2.76
N GLY A 103 -5.21 -6.13 -1.49
CA GLY A 103 -4.16 -6.40 -0.52
C GLY A 103 -4.53 -6.12 0.92
N HIS A 104 -3.65 -6.54 1.80
CA HIS A 104 -3.76 -6.35 3.25
C HIS A 104 -2.38 -6.09 3.85
N ALA A 105 -2.35 -5.81 5.14
CA ALA A 105 -1.14 -5.56 5.89
C ALA A 105 -1.03 -6.50 7.10
N GLN A 106 0.20 -6.80 7.49
CA GLN A 106 0.57 -7.45 8.74
C GLN A 106 1.46 -6.48 9.50
N ARG A 107 0.98 -5.92 10.61
CA ARG A 107 1.80 -5.06 11.48
C ARG A 107 2.66 -5.95 12.36
N VAL A 108 3.98 -5.78 12.33
CA VAL A 108 4.92 -6.64 13.06
C VAL A 108 5.75 -5.85 14.09
N PRO A 109 6.33 -6.51 15.11
CA PRO A 109 7.12 -5.90 16.19
C PRO A 109 8.48 -5.30 15.79
N VAL A 110 8.54 -4.51 14.72
CA VAL A 110 9.73 -3.78 14.30
C VAL A 110 9.44 -2.29 14.29
N LYS A 111 10.41 -1.49 14.73
CA LYS A 111 10.27 -0.02 14.90
C LYS A 111 10.15 0.72 13.57
N THR A 112 10.83 0.22 12.54
CA THR A 112 10.86 0.80 11.20
C THR A 112 11.35 -0.25 10.20
N GLY A 113 11.27 0.07 8.91
CA GLY A 113 11.49 -0.89 7.83
C GLY A 113 10.22 -1.69 7.56
N SER A 114 9.88 -1.86 6.30
CA SER A 114 8.70 -2.59 5.87
C SER A 114 8.95 -3.20 4.50
N VAL A 115 8.27 -4.28 4.19
CA VAL A 115 8.35 -4.94 2.89
C VAL A 115 6.95 -5.04 2.28
N THR A 116 6.90 -4.97 0.96
CA THR A 116 5.70 -5.16 0.17
C THR A 116 5.94 -6.35 -0.74
N GLU A 117 5.09 -7.36 -0.61
CA GLU A 117 5.09 -8.54 -1.46
C GLU A 117 3.95 -8.43 -2.44
N LEU A 118 4.26 -8.45 -3.74
CA LEU A 118 3.28 -8.47 -4.82
C LEU A 118 3.30 -9.85 -5.47
N VAL A 119 2.15 -10.53 -5.44
CA VAL A 119 1.92 -11.79 -6.15
C VAL A 119 0.93 -11.50 -7.27
N SER A 120 1.32 -11.77 -8.52
CA SER A 120 0.51 -11.43 -9.68
C SER A 120 0.56 -12.49 -10.77
N ILE A 121 -0.56 -12.61 -11.49
CA ILE A 121 -0.63 -13.35 -12.75
C ILE A 121 -0.29 -12.36 -13.88
N LEU A 122 0.65 -12.74 -14.74
CA LEU A 122 1.13 -11.94 -15.87
C LEU A 122 0.57 -12.47 -17.18
N GLY A 123 0.23 -11.57 -18.10
CA GLY A 123 -0.42 -11.90 -19.37
C GLY A 123 0.54 -12.28 -20.51
N LYS A 124 1.85 -12.04 -20.35
CA LYS A 124 2.89 -12.37 -21.34
C LYS A 124 4.04 -13.12 -20.69
N LYS A 125 4.65 -14.04 -21.44
CA LYS A 125 5.93 -14.68 -21.12
C LYS A 125 7.09 -13.87 -21.69
#